data_AF-R6ARM4-F1
#
_entry.id   AF-R6ARM4-F1
#
_cell.length_a   1.000
_cell.length_b   1.000
_cell.length_c   1.000
_cell.angle_alpha   90.00
_cell.angle_beta   90.00
_cell.angle_gamma   90.00
#
_symmetry.space_group_name_H-M   'P 1'
#
loop_
_entity.id
_entity.type
_entity.pdbx_description
1 polymer ?
#
loop_
_entity_poly.entity_id
_entity_poly.type
_entity_poly.pdbx_seq_one_letter_code
_entity_poly.pdbx_strand_id
1 'polypeptide(L)'
;MNQLADNKKLMDFLLYSYFGCESEDLAREGIQKCAYRAYLDLNRRIAFKYSSSELDKMQKENTDLAKKYKEAKHNLVEKICSRILSSVPACRRSGQHLDEYQCIDEQFGLWHKAKCEEIMGTMNTAVFQDDSLILKSNSFTYGLAQKWVNMTLKYLWLLDMLPNGLSEAELHVPVDSFILEALKETQQFNTKGNRITGSGKSYYYNGEAWSAISEYKNYKKLQDGIRNIAEKQGISPIQWEGSAWMDVAKKRSSK
;
A
#
# COMPACT_ATOMS: atom_id res chain seq x y z
N MET A 1 8.21 -33.28 23.96
CA MET A 1 7.00 -32.44 23.99
C MET A 1 6.87 -31.76 22.63
N ASN A 2 6.05 -32.30 21.73
CA ASN A 2 5.63 -31.62 20.50
C ASN A 2 4.13 -31.31 20.66
N GLN A 3 3.81 -30.34 21.53
CA GLN A 3 2.52 -29.67 21.41
C GLN A 3 2.65 -28.76 20.19
N LEU A 4 1.85 -29.03 19.16
CA LEU A 4 1.60 -28.06 18.10
C LEU A 4 1.23 -26.73 18.77
N ALA A 5 1.84 -25.64 18.32
CA ALA A 5 1.52 -24.32 18.83
C ALA A 5 0.00 -24.13 18.84
N ASP A 6 -0.52 -23.51 19.90
CA ASP A 6 -1.91 -23.07 19.92
C ASP A 6 -2.06 -22.00 18.83
N ASN A 7 -2.47 -22.45 17.65
CA ASN A 7 -2.53 -21.63 16.46
C ASN A 7 -3.41 -20.41 16.68
N LYS A 8 -4.45 -20.48 17.53
CA LYS A 8 -5.27 -19.31 17.85
C LYS A 8 -4.45 -18.27 18.61
N LYS A 9 -3.80 -18.65 19.71
CA LYS A 9 -2.97 -17.70 20.50
C LYS A 9 -1.83 -17.09 19.70
N LEU A 10 -1.17 -17.89 18.86
CA LEU A 10 -0.12 -17.39 17.99
C LEU A 10 -0.69 -16.38 16.98
N MET A 11 -1.82 -16.70 16.35
CA MET A 11 -2.48 -15.81 15.40
C MET A 11 -2.96 -14.52 16.07
N ASP A 12 -3.61 -14.59 17.22
CA ASP A 12 -4.05 -13.41 17.99
C ASP A 12 -2.86 -12.53 18.36
N PHE A 13 -1.75 -13.12 18.82
CA PHE A 13 -0.54 -12.36 19.12
C PHE A 13 0.04 -11.67 17.87
N LEU A 14 0.10 -12.36 16.73
CA LEU A 14 0.62 -11.80 15.48
C LEU A 14 -0.30 -10.70 14.93
N LEU A 15 -1.62 -10.92 14.95
CA LEU A 15 -2.63 -9.94 14.55
C LEU A 15 -2.57 -8.71 15.42
N TYR A 16 -2.52 -8.87 16.75
CA TYR A 16 -2.45 -7.73 17.66
C TYR A 16 -1.13 -6.98 17.50
N SER A 17 -0.02 -7.68 17.37
CA SER A 17 1.30 -7.06 17.18
C SER A 17 1.40 -6.30 15.85
N TYR A 18 0.76 -6.81 14.80
CA TYR A 18 0.90 -6.23 13.46
C TYR A 18 -0.19 -5.22 13.12
N PHE A 19 -1.46 -5.54 13.39
CA PHE A 19 -2.64 -4.74 13.06
C PHE A 19 -3.26 -4.04 14.27
N GLY A 20 -2.99 -4.49 15.50
CA GLY A 20 -3.60 -3.92 16.72
C GLY A 20 -5.06 -4.34 16.89
N CYS A 21 -5.39 -5.59 16.54
CA CYS A 21 -6.67 -6.24 16.80
C CYS A 21 -6.47 -7.75 17.02
N GLU A 22 -7.41 -8.39 17.69
CA GLU A 22 -7.45 -9.85 17.85
C GLU A 22 -8.33 -10.50 16.76
N SER A 23 -8.28 -11.83 16.61
CA SER A 23 -9.06 -12.54 15.58
C SER A 23 -10.56 -12.30 15.71
N GLU A 24 -11.07 -12.16 16.93
CA GLU A 24 -12.49 -11.91 17.21
C GLU A 24 -12.95 -10.51 16.72
N ASP A 25 -12.03 -9.56 16.62
CA ASP A 25 -12.30 -8.20 16.15
C ASP A 25 -12.16 -8.04 14.64
N LEU A 26 -11.57 -9.03 13.94
CA LEU A 26 -11.29 -8.92 12.50
C LEU A 26 -12.54 -8.62 11.67
N ALA A 27 -13.66 -9.30 11.96
CA ALA A 27 -14.92 -9.11 11.23
C ALA A 27 -15.48 -7.69 11.37
N ARG A 28 -15.19 -7.01 12.50
CA ARG A 28 -15.73 -5.69 12.82
C ARG A 28 -14.77 -4.56 12.44
N GLU A 29 -13.49 -4.72 12.72
CA GLU A 29 -12.48 -3.65 12.60
C GLU A 29 -11.36 -3.97 11.62
N GLY A 30 -11.18 -5.24 11.23
CA GLY A 30 -10.02 -5.72 10.47
C GLY A 30 -9.78 -4.94 9.18
N ILE A 31 -10.85 -4.59 8.45
CA ILE A 31 -10.77 -3.84 7.20
C ILE A 31 -10.14 -2.45 7.42
N GLN A 32 -10.59 -1.71 8.43
CA GLN A 32 -10.05 -0.39 8.76
C GLN A 32 -8.60 -0.50 9.27
N LYS A 33 -8.30 -1.55 10.06
CA LYS A 33 -6.95 -1.83 10.56
C LYS A 33 -5.98 -2.13 9.43
N CYS A 34 -6.40 -2.83 8.37
CA CYS A 34 -5.59 -3.05 7.16
C CYS A 34 -5.20 -1.74 6.48
N ALA A 35 -6.16 -0.85 6.25
CA ALA A 35 -5.92 0.44 5.60
C ALA A 35 -5.01 1.34 6.45
N TYR A 36 -5.22 1.36 7.77
CA TYR A 36 -4.38 2.11 8.70
C TYR A 36 -2.97 1.50 8.81
N ARG A 37 -2.85 0.17 8.79
CA ARG A 37 -1.56 -0.50 8.82
C ARG A 37 -0.75 -0.21 7.56
N ALA A 38 -1.41 -0.21 6.39
CA ALA A 38 -0.79 0.18 5.12
C ALA A 38 -0.24 1.61 5.16
N TYR A 39 -0.94 2.54 5.82
CA TYR A 39 -0.42 3.87 6.09
C TYR A 39 0.87 3.85 6.91
N LEU A 40 0.91 3.08 8.01
CA LEU A 40 2.10 3.01 8.87
C LEU A 40 3.34 2.52 8.12
N ASP A 41 3.16 1.62 7.16
CA ASP A 41 4.26 1.09 6.33
C ASP A 41 4.91 2.15 5.42
N LEU A 42 4.16 3.18 5.00
CA LEU A 42 4.65 4.25 4.13
C LEU A 42 4.81 5.62 4.82
N ASN A 43 4.31 5.79 6.04
CA ASN A 43 4.21 7.11 6.71
C ASN A 43 5.55 7.87 6.80
N ARG A 44 6.66 7.15 6.93
CA ARG A 44 8.02 7.72 7.01
C ARG A 44 8.46 8.39 5.72
N ARG A 45 7.77 8.14 4.60
CA ARG A 45 8.01 8.77 3.31
C ARG A 45 7.09 9.96 3.03
N ILE A 46 6.06 10.18 3.84
CA ILE A 46 5.16 11.32 3.68
C ILE A 46 5.80 12.56 4.28
N ALA A 47 5.95 13.62 3.49
CA ALA A 47 6.50 14.89 3.92
C ALA A 47 5.41 15.77 4.57
N PHE A 48 5.04 15.46 5.81
CA PHE A 48 4.18 16.33 6.63
C PHE A 48 4.87 17.68 6.88
N LYS A 49 4.07 18.74 7.08
CA LYS A 49 4.58 20.09 7.38
C LYS A 49 5.45 20.10 8.64
N TYR A 50 5.01 19.39 9.67
CA TYR A 50 5.81 19.14 10.88
C TYR A 50 6.17 17.65 11.01
N SER A 51 7.46 17.39 11.18
CA SER A 51 8.01 16.09 11.58
C SER A 51 7.65 15.76 13.03
N SER A 52 7.85 14.51 13.45
CA SER A 52 7.60 14.10 14.85
C SER A 52 8.43 14.93 15.84
N SER A 53 9.70 15.19 15.52
CA SER A 53 10.57 15.97 16.41
C SER A 53 10.19 17.45 16.49
N GLU A 54 9.69 18.03 15.39
CA GLU A 54 9.13 19.38 15.41
C GLU A 54 7.83 19.44 16.22
N LEU A 55 6.97 18.43 16.12
CA LEU A 55 5.76 18.34 16.94
C LEU A 55 6.07 18.14 18.42
N ASP A 56 7.12 17.40 18.77
CA ASP A 56 7.53 17.20 20.16
C ASP A 56 8.11 18.47 20.79
N LYS A 57 8.83 19.27 20.00
CA LYS A 57 9.28 20.62 20.41
C LYS A 57 8.08 21.56 20.57
N MET A 58 7.21 21.61 19.57
CA MET A 58 5.99 22.41 19.60
C MET A 58 5.10 22.04 20.77
N GLN A 59 5.03 20.76 21.17
CA GLN A 59 4.22 20.33 22.31
C GLN A 59 4.69 20.94 23.64
N LYS A 60 5.99 21.25 23.77
CA LYS A 60 6.57 21.93 24.95
C LYS A 60 6.29 23.43 24.95
N GLU A 61 6.19 24.05 23.77
CA GLU A 61 6.02 25.50 23.59
C GLU A 61 4.54 25.90 23.49
N ASN A 62 3.75 25.13 22.75
CA ASN A 62 2.33 25.32 22.48
C ASN A 62 1.64 23.95 22.32
N THR A 63 1.27 23.36 23.46
CA THR A 63 0.64 22.03 23.53
C THR A 63 -0.67 21.95 22.73
N ASP A 64 -1.46 23.02 22.71
CA ASP A 64 -2.76 23.05 22.02
C ASP A 64 -2.57 22.97 20.49
N LEU A 65 -1.66 23.77 19.94
CA LEU A 65 -1.36 23.75 18.50
C LEU A 65 -0.82 22.37 18.05
N ALA A 66 0.11 21.80 18.83
CA ALA A 66 0.66 20.48 18.55
C ALA A 66 -0.43 19.39 18.57
N LYS A 67 -1.36 19.45 19.54
CA LYS A 67 -2.48 18.51 19.64
C LYS A 67 -3.42 18.65 18.44
N LYS A 68 -3.82 19.88 18.08
CA LYS A 68 -4.68 20.16 16.93
C LYS A 68 -4.07 19.68 15.63
N TYR A 69 -2.78 19.86 15.42
CA TYR A 69 -2.11 19.36 14.22
C TYR A 69 -2.03 17.82 14.18
N LYS A 70 -1.73 17.18 15.33
CA LYS A 70 -1.75 15.71 15.44
C LYS A 70 -3.14 15.15 15.11
N GLU A 71 -4.19 15.81 15.59
CA GLU A 71 -5.59 15.47 15.31
C GLU A 71 -5.96 15.69 13.83
N ALA A 72 -5.58 16.83 13.23
CA ALA A 72 -5.81 17.09 11.81
C ALA A 72 -5.13 16.04 10.91
N LYS A 73 -3.90 15.65 11.25
CA LYS A 73 -3.18 14.56 10.58
C LYS A 73 -3.91 13.22 10.74
N HIS A 74 -4.37 12.90 11.95
CA HIS A 74 -5.12 11.67 12.21
C HIS A 74 -6.41 11.61 11.40
N ASN A 75 -7.22 12.67 11.44
CA ASN A 75 -8.47 12.79 10.69
C ASN A 75 -8.26 12.68 9.18
N LEU A 76 -7.18 13.27 8.65
CA LEU A 76 -6.80 13.12 7.24
C LEU A 76 -6.51 11.66 6.90
N VAL A 77 -5.73 10.97 7.73
CA VAL A 77 -5.38 9.55 7.52
C VAL A 77 -6.62 8.66 7.59
N GLU A 78 -7.49 8.86 8.58
CA GLU A 78 -8.75 8.12 8.69
C GLU A 78 -9.64 8.35 7.46
N LYS A 79 -9.76 9.59 7.00
CA LYS A 79 -10.49 9.93 5.79
C LYS A 79 -9.96 9.19 4.57
N ILE A 80 -8.63 9.09 4.40
CA ILE A 80 -8.04 8.33 3.30
C ILE A 80 -8.31 6.83 3.47
N CYS A 81 -8.18 6.27 4.67
CA CYS A 81 -8.50 4.86 4.93
C CYS A 81 -9.94 4.57 4.51
N SER A 82 -10.90 5.39 4.95
CA SER A 82 -12.29 5.25 4.57
C SER A 82 -12.49 5.38 3.06
N ARG A 83 -11.80 6.30 2.37
CA ARG A 83 -11.86 6.45 0.90
C ARG A 83 -11.32 5.23 0.14
N ILE A 84 -10.27 4.59 0.64
CA ILE A 84 -9.74 3.36 0.04
C ILE A 84 -10.80 2.27 0.09
N LEU A 85 -11.48 2.15 1.23
CA LEU A 85 -12.43 1.09 1.53
C LEU A 85 -13.83 1.33 0.93
N SER A 86 -14.26 2.59 0.82
CA SER A 86 -15.60 2.97 0.34
C SER A 86 -15.85 2.69 -1.14
N SER A 87 -14.87 2.17 -1.86
CA SER A 87 -14.96 2.08 -3.32
C SER A 87 -14.31 0.84 -3.92
N VAL A 88 -13.87 -0.16 -3.15
CA VAL A 88 -13.31 -1.38 -3.76
C VAL A 88 -14.31 -1.90 -4.79
N PRO A 89 -13.90 -2.16 -6.05
CA PRO A 89 -14.85 -2.31 -7.14
C PRO A 89 -15.85 -3.41 -6.80
N ALA A 90 -17.13 -3.04 -6.74
CA ALA A 90 -18.19 -4.01 -6.89
C ALA A 90 -18.05 -4.55 -8.31
N CYS A 91 -17.47 -5.74 -8.41
CA CYS A 91 -17.38 -6.45 -9.67
C CYS A 91 -18.81 -6.61 -10.19
N ARG A 92 -19.08 -6.16 -11.41
CA ARG A 92 -20.45 -6.22 -11.93
C ARG A 92 -20.84 -7.69 -12.14
N ARG A 93 -22.12 -8.00 -11.94
CA ARG A 93 -22.70 -9.26 -12.42
C ARG A 93 -22.45 -9.37 -13.93
N SER A 94 -21.90 -10.48 -14.38
CA SER A 94 -21.79 -10.79 -15.81
C SER A 94 -22.48 -12.11 -16.10
N GLY A 95 -23.48 -12.11 -17.00
CA GLY A 95 -24.14 -13.32 -17.50
C GLY A 95 -25.66 -13.38 -17.30
N GLN A 96 -26.30 -14.30 -18.04
CA GLN A 96 -27.74 -14.64 -17.93
C GLN A 96 -28.05 -15.44 -16.65
N HIS A 97 -27.04 -16.01 -15.99
CA HIS A 97 -27.13 -16.63 -14.67
C HIS A 97 -26.51 -15.67 -13.64
N LEU A 98 -27.31 -15.29 -12.64
CA LEU A 98 -27.07 -14.21 -11.69
C LEU A 98 -26.02 -14.51 -10.59
N ASP A 99 -25.24 -15.58 -10.72
CA ASP A 99 -24.44 -16.16 -9.63
C ASP A 99 -22.91 -16.00 -9.78
N GLU A 100 -22.41 -15.42 -10.89
CA GLU A 100 -20.97 -15.18 -11.09
C GLU A 100 -20.61 -13.68 -11.01
N TYR A 101 -19.73 -13.34 -10.07
CA TYR A 101 -19.08 -12.03 -9.96
C TYR A 101 -17.70 -12.12 -10.61
N GLN A 102 -17.44 -11.32 -11.64
CA GLN A 102 -16.11 -11.27 -12.27
C GLN A 102 -15.64 -9.83 -12.44
N CYS A 103 -14.51 -9.50 -11.80
CA CYS A 103 -13.79 -8.28 -12.14
C CYS A 103 -13.06 -8.52 -13.45
N ILE A 104 -13.35 -7.74 -14.49
CA ILE A 104 -12.47 -7.73 -15.67
C ILE A 104 -11.25 -6.89 -15.29
N ASP A 105 -10.03 -7.39 -15.51
CA ASP A 105 -8.76 -6.73 -15.16
C ASP A 105 -8.70 -5.23 -15.55
N GLU A 106 -9.28 -4.87 -16.70
CA GLU A 106 -9.36 -3.48 -17.15
C GLU A 106 -10.18 -2.58 -16.21
N GLN A 107 -11.25 -3.10 -15.60
CA GLN A 107 -12.07 -2.35 -14.65
C GLN A 107 -11.32 -2.09 -13.34
N PHE A 108 -10.57 -3.09 -12.85
CA PHE A 108 -9.72 -2.92 -11.68
C PHE A 108 -8.63 -1.88 -11.92
N GLY A 109 -7.95 -1.95 -13.07
CA GLY A 109 -6.91 -0.99 -13.43
C GLY A 109 -7.42 0.47 -13.50
N LEU A 110 -8.59 0.68 -14.10
CA LEU A 110 -9.23 2.00 -14.16
C LEU A 110 -9.64 2.51 -12.77
N TRP A 111 -10.24 1.64 -11.96
CA TRP A 111 -10.58 1.95 -10.58
C TRP A 111 -9.35 2.33 -9.77
N HIS A 112 -8.30 1.51 -9.84
CA HIS A 112 -7.06 1.69 -9.10
C HIS A 112 -6.40 3.02 -9.43
N LYS A 113 -6.35 3.37 -10.73
CA LYS A 113 -5.87 4.67 -11.20
C LYS A 113 -6.66 5.81 -10.57
N ALA A 114 -7.98 5.81 -10.72
CA ALA A 114 -8.84 6.86 -10.20
C ALA A 114 -8.73 6.98 -8.67
N LYS A 115 -8.64 5.86 -7.97
CA LYS A 115 -8.48 5.83 -6.51
C LYS A 115 -7.15 6.44 -6.07
N CYS A 116 -6.05 6.10 -6.74
CA CYS A 116 -4.74 6.68 -6.44
C CYS A 116 -4.72 8.20 -6.71
N GLU A 117 -5.33 8.65 -7.81
CA GLU A 117 -5.46 10.07 -8.16
C GLU A 117 -6.32 10.83 -7.12
N GLU A 118 -7.43 10.24 -6.66
CA GLU A 118 -8.28 10.80 -5.61
C GLU A 118 -7.52 10.96 -4.27
N ILE A 119 -6.78 9.93 -3.86
CA ILE A 119 -5.97 9.95 -2.63
C ILE A 119 -4.89 11.01 -2.73
N MET A 120 -4.18 11.04 -3.85
CA MET A 120 -3.14 12.04 -4.12
C MET A 120 -3.71 13.46 -4.06
N GLY A 121 -4.85 13.71 -4.72
CA GLY A 121 -5.53 15.00 -4.67
C GLY A 121 -5.97 15.38 -3.26
N THR A 122 -6.55 14.45 -2.51
CA THR A 122 -6.98 14.68 -1.12
C THR A 122 -5.79 14.99 -0.21
N MET A 123 -4.70 14.24 -0.32
CA MET A 123 -3.50 14.44 0.50
C MET A 123 -2.83 15.79 0.20
N ASN A 124 -2.69 16.15 -1.08
CA ASN A 124 -1.97 17.36 -1.46
C ASN A 124 -2.76 18.66 -1.28
N THR A 125 -4.09 18.58 -1.14
CA THR A 125 -4.95 19.76 -0.92
C THR A 125 -5.45 19.89 0.51
N ALA A 126 -5.12 18.95 1.40
CA ALA A 126 -5.54 19.01 2.80
C ALA A 126 -4.90 20.20 3.53
N VAL A 127 -5.74 21.09 4.04
CA VAL A 127 -5.35 22.28 4.81
C VAL A 127 -5.58 22.07 6.30
N PHE A 128 -4.75 22.75 7.09
CA PHE A 128 -4.92 22.93 8.51
C PHE A 128 -5.84 24.15 8.77
N GLN A 129 -6.19 24.40 10.02
CA GLN A 129 -7.14 25.45 10.42
C GLN A 129 -6.70 26.89 10.06
N ASP A 130 -5.42 27.09 9.74
CA ASP A 130 -4.82 28.37 9.35
C ASP A 130 -4.64 28.50 7.82
N ASP A 131 -5.39 27.69 7.06
CA ASP A 131 -5.33 27.55 5.60
C ASP A 131 -3.98 27.06 5.03
N SER A 132 -3.01 26.73 5.90
CA SER A 132 -1.76 26.15 5.47
C SER A 132 -1.90 24.66 5.17
N LEU A 133 -1.10 24.12 4.24
CA LEU A 133 -1.12 22.69 3.94
C LEU A 133 -0.70 21.84 5.16
N ILE A 134 -1.38 20.71 5.37
CA ILE A 134 -0.95 19.68 6.32
C ILE A 134 0.36 19.02 5.83
N LEU A 135 0.58 18.96 4.53
CA LEU A 135 1.83 18.50 3.95
C LEU A 135 2.77 19.69 3.74
N LYS A 136 4.08 19.42 3.71
CA LYS A 136 5.10 20.45 3.49
C LYS A 136 4.95 21.13 2.12
N SER A 137 4.50 20.36 1.13
CA SER A 137 4.23 20.79 -0.25
C SER A 137 3.36 19.76 -0.95
N ASN A 138 3.05 19.98 -2.23
CA ASN A 138 2.45 19.01 -3.15
C ASN A 138 3.42 17.83 -3.42
N SER A 139 3.69 17.05 -2.38
CA SER A 139 4.76 16.05 -2.28
C SER A 139 4.23 14.63 -2.17
N PHE A 140 2.90 14.47 -2.03
CA PHE A 140 2.28 13.16 -2.07
C PHE A 140 2.20 12.71 -3.54
N THR A 141 2.89 11.64 -3.89
CA THR A 141 3.01 11.18 -5.28
C THR A 141 2.10 9.99 -5.56
N TYR A 142 1.96 9.63 -6.83
CA TYR A 142 1.30 8.39 -7.25
C TYR A 142 1.97 7.16 -6.61
N GLY A 143 3.29 7.17 -6.48
CA GLY A 143 4.08 6.14 -5.83
C GLY A 143 3.72 5.88 -4.35
N LEU A 144 3.36 6.93 -3.62
CA LEU A 144 2.84 6.80 -2.25
C LEU A 144 1.38 6.32 -2.23
N ALA A 145 0.55 6.84 -3.15
CA ALA A 145 -0.85 6.44 -3.27
C ALA A 145 -1.00 4.94 -3.59
N GLN A 146 -0.29 4.45 -4.61
CA GLN A 146 -0.33 3.02 -4.97
C GLN A 146 0.14 2.13 -3.82
N LYS A 147 1.15 2.55 -3.06
CA LYS A 147 1.66 1.73 -1.94
C LYS A 147 0.59 1.58 -0.87
N TRP A 148 -0.14 2.65 -0.57
CA TRP A 148 -1.22 2.62 0.42
C TRP A 148 -2.36 1.70 -0.04
N VAL A 149 -2.85 1.89 -1.27
CA VAL A 149 -3.94 1.07 -1.84
C VAL A 149 -3.54 -0.40 -1.91
N ASN A 150 -2.37 -0.70 -2.48
CA ASN A 150 -1.95 -2.08 -2.73
C ASN A 150 -1.63 -2.81 -1.43
N MET A 151 -0.97 -2.16 -0.46
CA MET A 151 -0.75 -2.80 0.85
C MET A 151 -2.07 -3.07 1.56
N THR A 152 -3.05 -2.17 1.46
CA THR A 152 -4.39 -2.39 2.04
C THR A 152 -5.01 -3.65 1.46
N LEU A 153 -5.06 -3.77 0.12
CA LEU A 153 -5.64 -4.94 -0.55
C LEU A 153 -4.83 -6.22 -0.28
N LYS A 154 -3.50 -6.13 -0.21
CA LYS A 154 -2.65 -7.26 0.19
C LYS A 154 -3.02 -7.77 1.58
N TYR A 155 -3.22 -6.89 2.55
CA TYR A 155 -3.59 -7.32 3.90
C TYR A 155 -4.99 -7.91 3.95
N LEU A 156 -5.94 -7.33 3.20
CA LEU A 156 -7.27 -7.92 3.07
C LEU A 156 -7.18 -9.33 2.48
N TRP A 157 -6.37 -9.54 1.45
CA TRP A 157 -6.10 -10.88 0.90
C TRP A 157 -5.47 -11.84 1.92
N LEU A 158 -4.42 -11.42 2.63
CA LEU A 158 -3.75 -12.25 3.64
C LEU A 158 -4.68 -12.67 4.80
N LEU A 159 -5.73 -11.88 5.06
CA LEU A 159 -6.71 -12.14 6.12
C LEU A 159 -8.01 -12.76 5.59
N ASP A 160 -8.07 -13.12 4.31
CA ASP A 160 -9.27 -13.67 3.65
C ASP A 160 -10.49 -12.71 3.75
N MET A 161 -10.23 -11.41 3.58
CA MET A 161 -11.18 -10.30 3.69
C MET A 161 -11.28 -9.48 2.40
N LEU A 162 -10.90 -10.05 1.25
CA LEU A 162 -11.10 -9.35 -0.02
C LEU A 162 -12.59 -9.14 -0.29
N PRO A 163 -12.99 -7.98 -0.83
CA PRO A 163 -14.37 -7.76 -1.23
C PRO A 163 -14.82 -8.74 -2.32
N ASN A 164 -16.10 -9.14 -2.25
CA ASN A 164 -16.67 -10.11 -3.19
C ASN A 164 -16.44 -9.72 -4.65
N GLY A 165 -16.00 -10.71 -5.44
CA GLY A 165 -15.69 -10.57 -6.86
C GLY A 165 -14.28 -10.08 -7.17
N LEU A 166 -13.53 -9.59 -6.19
CA LEU A 166 -12.11 -9.28 -6.35
C LEU A 166 -11.28 -10.51 -5.96
N SER A 167 -10.47 -11.01 -6.88
CA SER A 167 -9.55 -12.10 -6.59
C SER A 167 -8.11 -11.60 -6.46
N GLU A 168 -7.22 -12.50 -6.05
CA GLU A 168 -5.79 -12.24 -5.94
C GLU A 168 -5.11 -11.97 -7.29
N ALA A 169 -5.70 -12.45 -8.40
CA ALA A 169 -5.16 -12.29 -9.74
C ALA A 169 -5.21 -10.84 -10.23
N GLU A 170 -6.26 -10.09 -9.86
CA GLU A 170 -6.43 -8.70 -10.26
C GLU A 170 -5.57 -7.75 -9.43
N LEU A 171 -5.11 -8.15 -8.23
CA LEU A 171 -4.41 -7.26 -7.31
C LEU A 171 -3.10 -6.73 -7.88
N HIS A 172 -2.91 -5.42 -7.77
CA HIS A 172 -1.63 -4.79 -8.02
C HIS A 172 -0.65 -5.05 -6.87
N VAL A 173 0.62 -5.25 -7.24
CA VAL A 173 1.71 -5.44 -6.28
C VAL A 173 2.07 -4.12 -5.59
N PRO A 174 2.26 -4.08 -4.25
CA PRO A 174 2.68 -2.88 -3.55
C PRO A 174 4.15 -2.56 -3.81
N VAL A 175 4.42 -1.74 -4.83
CA VAL A 175 5.80 -1.43 -5.26
C VAL A 175 6.55 -0.66 -4.17
N ASP A 176 7.68 -1.22 -3.74
CA ASP A 176 8.65 -0.57 -2.86
C ASP A 176 10.10 -0.89 -3.26
N SER A 177 11.08 -0.54 -2.43
CA SER A 177 12.49 -0.79 -2.75
C SER A 177 12.89 -2.27 -2.71
N PHE A 178 12.12 -3.17 -2.09
CA PHE A 178 12.36 -4.61 -2.14
C PHE A 178 11.86 -5.16 -3.47
N ILE A 179 10.66 -4.76 -3.89
CA ILE A 179 10.12 -5.16 -5.19
C ILE A 179 10.96 -4.63 -6.35
N LEU A 180 11.45 -3.39 -6.28
CA LEU A 180 12.38 -2.88 -7.30
C LEU A 180 13.70 -3.66 -7.33
N GLU A 181 14.22 -4.12 -6.17
CA GLU A 181 15.41 -4.99 -6.15
C GLU A 181 15.13 -6.32 -6.83
N ALA A 182 14.03 -7.00 -6.48
CA ALA A 182 13.64 -8.27 -7.07
C ALA A 182 13.44 -8.16 -8.59
N LEU A 183 12.75 -7.11 -9.06
CA LEU A 183 12.55 -6.87 -10.49
C LEU A 183 13.85 -6.62 -11.23
N LYS A 184 14.82 -5.93 -10.61
CA LYS A 184 16.14 -5.72 -11.21
C LYS A 184 16.86 -7.05 -11.46
N GLU A 185 16.72 -8.01 -10.55
CA GLU A 185 17.37 -9.32 -10.65
C GLU A 185 16.85 -10.15 -11.83
N THR A 186 15.59 -9.95 -12.24
CA THR A 186 15.01 -10.63 -13.41
C THR A 186 15.66 -10.25 -14.74
N GLN A 187 16.47 -9.18 -14.79
CA GLN A 187 17.05 -8.59 -16.00
C GLN A 187 16.03 -8.10 -17.05
N GLN A 188 14.72 -8.15 -16.78
CA GLN A 188 13.68 -7.67 -17.71
C GLN A 188 13.55 -6.14 -17.73
N PHE A 189 14.13 -5.46 -16.74
CA PHE A 189 14.09 -4.00 -16.58
C PHE A 189 15.46 -3.36 -16.80
N ASN A 190 16.06 -3.56 -17.98
CA ASN A 190 17.39 -3.07 -18.32
C ASN A 190 17.42 -2.14 -19.56
N THR A 191 16.27 -1.85 -20.19
CA THR A 191 16.18 -1.06 -21.43
C THR A 191 15.84 0.42 -21.16
N LYS A 192 16.16 1.30 -22.12
CA LYS A 192 15.86 2.74 -22.00
C LYS A 192 14.35 2.96 -21.86
N GLY A 193 13.93 3.62 -20.79
CA GLY A 193 12.51 3.85 -20.49
C GLY A 193 11.78 2.67 -19.83
N ASN A 194 12.52 1.60 -19.49
CA ASN A 194 12.09 0.50 -18.64
C ASN A 194 13.30 -0.05 -17.85
N ARG A 195 13.99 0.81 -17.11
CA ARG A 195 15.25 0.46 -16.43
C ARG A 195 15.14 0.58 -14.92
N ILE A 196 15.57 -0.45 -14.20
CA ILE A 196 15.79 -0.38 -12.76
C ILE A 196 17.28 -0.22 -12.49
N THR A 197 17.64 0.80 -11.71
CA THR A 197 19.00 1.05 -11.24
C THR A 197 19.05 1.07 -9.71
N GLY A 198 20.25 1.17 -9.16
CA GLY A 198 20.48 1.24 -7.72
C GLY A 198 21.14 -0.02 -7.14
N SER A 199 21.47 0.07 -5.86
CA SER A 199 22.18 -0.94 -5.08
C SER A 199 21.93 -0.74 -3.58
N GLY A 200 22.23 -1.76 -2.78
CA GLY A 200 22.07 -1.70 -1.33
C GLY A 200 20.60 -1.55 -0.92
N LYS A 201 20.23 -0.41 -0.35
CA LYS A 201 18.85 -0.11 0.10
C LYS A 201 18.09 0.85 -0.83
N SER A 202 18.73 1.30 -1.91
CA SER A 202 18.21 2.36 -2.78
C SER A 202 18.09 1.85 -4.22
N TYR A 203 16.84 1.76 -4.69
CA TYR A 203 16.51 1.31 -6.05
C TYR A 203 15.57 2.31 -6.71
N TYR A 204 15.72 2.45 -8.03
CA TYR A 204 15.07 3.49 -8.82
C TYR A 204 14.55 2.90 -10.13
N TYR A 205 13.30 3.17 -10.48
CA TYR A 205 12.74 2.87 -11.78
C TYR A 205 12.76 4.11 -12.65
N ASN A 206 13.41 4.03 -13.81
CA ASN A 206 13.63 5.15 -14.73
C ASN A 206 14.21 6.42 -14.06
N GLY A 207 15.02 6.23 -13.00
CA GLY A 207 15.63 7.32 -12.23
C GLY A 207 14.82 7.79 -11.02
N GLU A 208 13.59 7.28 -10.83
CA GLU A 208 12.71 7.67 -9.74
C GLU A 208 12.66 6.58 -8.65
N ALA A 209 12.74 6.98 -7.37
CA ALA A 209 12.44 6.05 -6.28
C ALA A 209 10.95 5.69 -6.33
N TRP A 210 10.56 4.51 -5.83
CA TRP A 210 9.15 4.08 -5.82
C TRP A 210 8.21 5.13 -5.22
N SER A 211 8.64 5.82 -4.16
CA SER A 211 7.85 6.84 -3.46
C SER A 211 7.81 8.19 -4.19
N ALA A 212 8.58 8.34 -5.25
CA ALA A 212 8.67 9.56 -6.04
C ALA A 212 7.98 9.45 -7.41
N ILE A 213 7.55 8.25 -7.82
CA ILE A 213 6.84 8.02 -9.09
C ILE A 213 5.63 8.94 -9.14
N SER A 214 5.63 9.89 -10.06
CA SER A 214 4.54 10.84 -10.29
C SER A 214 3.56 10.34 -11.34
N GLU A 215 4.06 9.71 -12.40
CA GLU A 215 3.30 9.35 -13.59
C GLU A 215 2.68 7.94 -13.50
N TYR A 216 1.36 7.85 -13.67
CA TYR A 216 0.64 6.57 -13.76
C TYR A 216 1.24 5.62 -14.81
N LYS A 217 1.72 6.16 -15.93
CA LYS A 217 2.34 5.37 -17.00
C LYS A 217 3.57 4.60 -16.54
N ASN A 218 4.41 5.20 -15.69
CA ASN A 218 5.59 4.51 -15.15
C ASN A 218 5.16 3.41 -14.17
N TYR A 219 4.18 3.69 -13.33
CA TYR A 219 3.59 2.70 -12.43
C TYR A 219 2.98 1.51 -13.19
N LYS A 220 2.16 1.78 -14.22
CA LYS A 220 1.48 0.73 -15.00
C LYS A 220 2.47 -0.21 -15.68
N LYS A 221 3.56 0.33 -16.24
CA LYS A 221 4.63 -0.50 -16.82
C LYS A 221 5.27 -1.45 -15.82
N LEU A 222 5.48 -1.01 -14.57
CA LEU A 222 5.97 -1.89 -13.51
C LEU A 222 4.98 -3.01 -13.22
N GLN A 223 3.68 -2.69 -13.06
CA GLN A 223 2.65 -3.70 -12.84
C GLN A 223 2.55 -4.69 -13.99
N ASP A 224 2.62 -4.24 -15.25
CA ASP A 224 2.55 -5.11 -16.42
C ASP A 224 3.75 -6.04 -16.51
N GLY A 225 4.95 -5.54 -16.22
CA GLY A 225 6.14 -6.37 -16.13
C GLY A 225 6.03 -7.43 -15.02
N ILE A 226 5.48 -7.06 -13.86
CA ILE A 226 5.22 -7.99 -12.75
C ILE A 226 4.20 -9.07 -13.17
N ARG A 227 3.08 -8.69 -13.78
CA ARG A 227 2.06 -9.64 -14.27
C ARG A 227 2.66 -10.64 -15.25
N ASN A 228 3.42 -10.16 -16.24
CA ASN A 228 4.11 -11.02 -17.21
C ASN A 228 5.09 -12.01 -16.55
N ILE A 229 5.73 -11.63 -15.43
CA ILE A 229 6.61 -12.52 -14.67
C ILE A 229 5.79 -13.58 -13.93
N ALA A 230 4.73 -13.16 -13.24
CA ALA A 230 3.87 -14.03 -12.46
C ALA A 230 3.13 -15.05 -13.35
N GLU A 231 2.61 -14.62 -14.50
CA GLU A 231 1.97 -15.48 -15.49
C GLU A 231 2.89 -16.59 -15.99
N LYS A 232 4.16 -16.27 -16.30
CA LYS A 232 5.16 -17.27 -16.71
C LYS A 232 5.46 -18.31 -15.62
N GLN A 233 5.16 -18.00 -14.37
CA GLN A 233 5.32 -18.89 -13.22
C GLN A 233 4.00 -19.58 -12.83
N GLY A 234 2.88 -19.27 -13.50
CA GLY A 234 1.57 -19.83 -13.21
C GLY A 234 1.00 -19.41 -11.86
N ILE A 235 1.36 -18.21 -11.36
CA ILE A 235 0.92 -17.67 -10.07
C ILE A 235 0.34 -16.26 -10.24
N SER A 236 -0.44 -15.80 -9.25
CA SER A 236 -0.95 -14.43 -9.23
C SER A 236 0.16 -13.40 -8.94
N PRO A 237 0.00 -12.12 -9.33
CA PRO A 237 0.98 -11.08 -9.05
C PRO A 237 1.29 -10.92 -7.55
N ILE A 238 0.26 -11.05 -6.69
CA ILE A 238 0.44 -10.91 -5.24
C ILE A 238 1.15 -12.12 -4.63
N GLN A 239 0.96 -13.33 -5.16
CA GLN A 239 1.74 -14.51 -4.77
C GLN A 239 3.21 -14.37 -5.16
N TRP A 240 3.48 -13.88 -6.38
CA TRP A 240 4.84 -13.57 -6.82
C TRP A 240 5.52 -12.56 -5.90
N GLU A 241 4.81 -11.49 -5.53
CA GLU A 241 5.29 -10.44 -4.63
C GLU A 241 5.74 -11.00 -3.28
N GLY A 242 4.95 -11.92 -2.69
CA GLY A 242 5.27 -12.50 -1.38
C GLY A 242 6.61 -13.23 -1.40
N SER A 243 6.81 -14.10 -2.38
CA SER A 243 8.06 -14.85 -2.56
C SER A 243 9.25 -13.92 -2.86
N ALA A 244 9.07 -13.01 -3.82
CA ALA A 244 10.10 -12.05 -4.23
C ALA A 244 10.54 -11.15 -3.07
N TRP A 245 9.59 -10.67 -2.27
CA TRP A 245 9.88 -9.83 -1.11
C TRP A 245 10.67 -10.61 -0.05
N MET A 246 10.27 -11.84 0.26
CA MET A 246 10.95 -12.70 1.24
C MET A 246 12.39 -12.99 0.85
N ASP A 247 12.65 -13.25 -0.43
CA ASP A 247 14.00 -13.54 -0.92
C ASP A 247 14.92 -12.31 -0.78
N VAL A 248 14.43 -11.13 -1.16
CA VAL A 248 15.17 -9.87 -0.95
C VAL A 248 15.36 -9.58 0.55
N ALA A 249 14.36 -9.85 1.39
CA ALA A 249 14.46 -9.65 2.83
C ALA A 249 15.55 -10.52 3.47
N LYS A 250 15.59 -11.82 3.15
CA LYS A 250 16.64 -12.74 3.59
C LYS A 250 18.03 -12.27 3.13
N LYS A 251 18.15 -11.86 1.87
CA LYS A 251 19.41 -11.35 1.31
C LYS A 251 19.88 -10.08 2.02
N ARG A 252 18.95 -9.19 2.40
CA ARG A 252 19.27 -7.94 3.12
C ARG A 252 19.57 -8.17 4.60
N SER A 253 19.03 -9.21 5.24
CA SER A 253 19.36 -9.56 6.62
C SER A 253 20.69 -10.30 6.76
N SER A 254 21.13 -11.00 5.72
CA SER A 254 22.41 -11.72 5.69
C SER A 254 23.62 -10.84 5.35
N LYS A 255 23.44 -9.51 5.29
CA LYS A 255 24.48 -8.51 5.03
C LYS A 255 24.70 -7.64 6.25
#